data_AF-A0A218X095-F1
#
_entry.id   AF-A0A218X095-F1
#
_cell.length_a   1.000
_cell.length_b   1.000
_cell.length_c   1.000
_cell.angle_alpha   90.00
_cell.angle_beta   90.00
_cell.angle_gamma   90.00
#
_symmetry.space_group_name_H-M   'P 1'
#
loop_
_entity.id
_entity.type
_entity.pdbx_description
1 polymer ?
#
loop_
_entity_poly.entity_id
_entity_poly.type
_entity_poly.pdbx_seq_one_letter_code
_entity_poly.pdbx_strand_id
1 'polypeptide(L)'
;MDDLNTFAKGRDFYHKVGRAWKRGYLLCGPPGSGKSSLIAAMANFLCYNVYDLELTKVADNSELRALLIQTTSRSIIVIEDIDCSIDLDLTADRLQLKSSSSSSSSKKTTNMPPPSKTRSGGRRARAEEEKAGG
;
A
#
# COMPACT_ATOMS: atom_id res chain seq x y z
N MET A 1 -6.81 -7.87 -23.21
CA MET A 1 -6.35 -9.27 -23.32
C MET A 1 -4.87 -9.38 -23.69
N ASP A 2 -4.30 -8.40 -24.40
CA ASP A 2 -2.92 -8.46 -24.89
C ASP A 2 -1.86 -8.54 -23.77
N ASP A 3 -2.12 -7.91 -22.62
CA ASP A 3 -1.22 -7.99 -21.46
C ASP A 3 -1.07 -9.42 -20.92
N LEU A 4 -2.18 -10.16 -20.80
CA LEU A 4 -2.18 -11.54 -20.32
C LEU A 4 -1.43 -12.47 -21.29
N ASN A 5 -1.63 -12.26 -22.60
CA ASN A 5 -0.94 -13.03 -23.63
C ASN A 5 0.57 -12.73 -23.63
N THR A 6 0.94 -11.46 -23.45
CA THR A 6 2.34 -11.02 -23.34
C THR A 6 3.00 -11.61 -22.10
N PHE A 7 2.31 -11.59 -20.95
CA PHE A 7 2.78 -12.19 -19.72
C PHE A 7 2.96 -13.71 -19.85
N ALA A 8 1.99 -14.41 -20.44
CA ALA A 8 2.03 -15.86 -20.64
C ALA A 8 3.21 -16.29 -21.54
N LYS A 9 3.49 -15.52 -22.61
CA LYS A 9 4.61 -15.76 -23.53
C LYS A 9 5.96 -15.23 -23.02
N GLY A 10 5.94 -14.34 -22.02
CA GLY A 10 7.13 -13.65 -21.53
C GLY A 10 8.06 -14.48 -20.64
N ARG A 11 7.76 -15.75 -20.34
CA ARG A 11 8.55 -16.56 -19.39
C ARG A 11 10.05 -16.50 -19.67
N ASP A 12 10.47 -16.73 -20.90
CA ASP A 12 11.87 -16.80 -21.29
C ASP A 12 12.55 -15.44 -21.19
N PHE A 13 11.82 -14.37 -21.49
CA PHE A 13 12.30 -13.00 -21.33
C PHE A 13 12.61 -12.72 -19.86
N TYR A 14 11.67 -13.01 -18.95
CA TYR A 14 11.86 -12.81 -17.50
C TYR A 14 13.04 -13.62 -16.96
N HIS A 15 13.18 -14.87 -17.42
CA HIS A 15 14.31 -15.71 -17.08
C HIS A 15 15.65 -15.10 -17.54
N LYS A 16 15.72 -14.64 -18.80
CA LYS A 16 16.92 -14.03 -19.39
C LYS A 16 17.37 -12.76 -18.67
N VAL A 17 16.43 -11.93 -18.22
CA VAL A 17 16.76 -10.69 -17.49
C VAL A 17 16.91 -10.90 -15.97
N GLY A 18 16.78 -12.14 -15.47
CA GLY A 18 16.91 -12.48 -14.06
C GLY A 18 15.80 -11.89 -13.17
N ARG A 19 14.61 -11.61 -13.73
CA ARG A 19 13.48 -11.04 -12.97
C ARG A 19 12.45 -12.12 -12.66
N ALA A 20 11.82 -12.01 -11.50
CA ALA A 20 10.74 -12.91 -11.12
C ALA A 20 9.57 -12.81 -12.12
N TRP A 21 9.16 -13.95 -12.66
CA TRP A 21 8.03 -14.04 -13.61
C TRP A 21 6.70 -13.94 -12.86
N LYS A 22 6.32 -12.71 -12.51
CA LYS A 22 5.10 -12.37 -11.79
C LYS A 22 4.40 -11.16 -12.43
N ARG A 23 3.08 -11.12 -12.35
CA ARG A 23 2.24 -10.00 -12.81
C ARG A 23 1.17 -9.72 -11.76
N GLY A 24 1.04 -8.45 -11.36
CA GLY A 24 0.04 -8.01 -10.39
C GLY A 24 -1.02 -7.14 -11.06
N TYR A 25 -2.27 -7.33 -10.66
CA TYR A 25 -3.41 -6.53 -11.08
C TYR A 25 -4.15 -6.04 -9.84
N LEU A 26 -4.66 -4.81 -9.89
CA LEU A 26 -5.52 -4.24 -8.86
C LEU A 26 -6.86 -3.91 -9.52
N LEU A 27 -7.94 -4.52 -9.05
CA LEU A 27 -9.29 -4.31 -9.55
C LEU A 27 -10.09 -3.52 -8.52
N CYS A 28 -10.49 -2.30 -8.84
CA CYS A 28 -11.27 -1.43 -7.97
C CYS A 28 -12.61 -1.10 -8.61
N GLY A 29 -13.67 -1.07 -7.80
CA GLY A 29 -15.00 -0.66 -8.25
C GLY A 29 -16.10 -1.08 -7.29
N PRO A 30 -17.34 -0.58 -7.48
CA PRO A 30 -18.48 -0.92 -6.64
C PRO A 30 -18.72 -2.44 -6.49
N PRO A 31 -19.37 -2.89 -5.41
CA PRO A 31 -19.85 -4.26 -5.32
C PRO A 31 -20.79 -4.55 -6.50
N GLY A 32 -20.71 -5.76 -7.06
CA GLY A 32 -21.51 -6.16 -8.22
C GLY A 32 -20.96 -5.78 -9.60
N SER A 33 -19.84 -5.06 -9.72
CA SER A 33 -19.23 -4.72 -11.03
C SER A 33 -18.51 -5.89 -11.73
N GLY A 34 -18.74 -7.13 -11.31
CA GLY A 34 -18.17 -8.32 -11.96
C GLY A 34 -16.65 -8.49 -11.81
N LYS A 35 -16.03 -7.91 -10.77
CA LYS A 35 -14.58 -8.03 -10.51
C LYS A 35 -14.16 -9.51 -10.40
N SER A 36 -14.84 -10.29 -9.56
CA SER A 36 -14.57 -11.72 -9.41
C SER A 36 -14.90 -12.51 -10.69
N SER A 37 -15.92 -12.09 -11.46
CA SER A 37 -16.23 -12.66 -12.78
C SER A 37 -15.11 -12.43 -13.80
N LEU A 38 -14.48 -11.25 -13.77
CA LEU A 38 -13.33 -10.94 -14.62
C LEU A 38 -12.14 -11.84 -14.27
N ILE A 39 -11.85 -12.03 -12.98
CA ILE A 39 -10.79 -12.94 -12.53
C ILE A 39 -11.03 -14.36 -13.04
N ALA A 40 -12.26 -14.87 -12.90
CA ALA A 40 -12.64 -16.19 -13.41
C ALA A 40 -12.45 -16.29 -14.93
N ALA A 41 -12.83 -15.25 -15.69
CA ALA A 41 -12.62 -15.19 -17.13
C ALA A 41 -11.12 -15.19 -17.50
N MET A 42 -10.28 -14.49 -16.74
CA MET A 42 -8.83 -14.48 -16.94
C MET A 42 -8.20 -15.85 -16.66
N ALA A 43 -8.62 -16.51 -15.58
CA ALA A 43 -8.16 -17.84 -15.22
C ALA A 43 -8.51 -18.87 -16.30
N ASN A 44 -9.75 -18.84 -16.79
CA ASN A 44 -10.23 -19.70 -17.87
C ASN A 44 -9.48 -19.42 -19.18
N PHE A 45 -9.24 -18.15 -19.51
CA PHE A 45 -8.50 -17.78 -20.71
C PHE A 45 -7.05 -18.28 -20.71
N LEU A 46 -6.39 -18.32 -19.55
CA LEU A 46 -5.01 -18.78 -19.39
C LEU A 46 -4.88 -20.27 -19.04
N CYS A 47 -6.00 -20.93 -18.72
CA CYS A 47 -6.06 -22.24 -18.10
C CYS A 47 -5.19 -22.32 -16.83
N TYR A 48 -5.36 -21.35 -15.92
CA TYR A 48 -4.60 -21.23 -14.66
C TYR A 48 -5.47 -21.63 -13.46
N ASN A 49 -4.83 -22.17 -12.43
CA ASN A 49 -5.50 -22.47 -11.15
C ASN A 49 -5.77 -21.16 -10.38
N VAL A 50 -6.93 -21.05 -9.73
CA VAL A 50 -7.28 -19.90 -8.90
C VAL A 50 -7.16 -20.28 -7.43
N TYR A 51 -6.42 -19.46 -6.67
CA TYR A 51 -6.32 -19.57 -5.21
C TYR A 51 -6.92 -18.31 -4.59
N ASP A 52 -7.90 -18.49 -3.73
CA ASP A 52 -8.49 -17.42 -2.94
C ASP A 52 -7.75 -17.30 -1.60
N LEU A 53 -7.16 -16.13 -1.35
CA LEU A 53 -6.37 -15.84 -0.17
C LEU A 53 -7.07 -14.78 0.67
N GLU A 54 -7.67 -15.22 1.76
CA GLU A 54 -8.36 -14.36 2.71
C GLU A 54 -7.38 -13.87 3.79
N LEU A 55 -6.96 -12.61 3.73
CA LEU A 55 -5.97 -12.05 4.65
C LEU A 55 -6.44 -12.02 6.11
N THR A 56 -7.75 -11.94 6.35
CA THR A 56 -8.33 -11.93 7.71
C THR A 56 -8.10 -13.24 8.46
N LYS A 57 -7.88 -14.34 7.74
CA LYS A 57 -7.62 -15.67 8.31
C LYS A 57 -6.13 -15.97 8.51
N VAL A 58 -5.24 -15.12 8.00
CA VAL A 58 -3.80 -15.29 8.10
C VAL A 58 -3.31 -14.62 9.38
N ALA A 59 -2.75 -15.41 10.30
CA ALA A 59 -2.37 -14.92 11.63
C ALA A 59 -1.06 -14.12 11.61
N ASP A 60 -0.10 -14.54 10.79
CA ASP A 60 1.21 -13.90 10.72
C ASP A 60 1.86 -13.94 9.31
N ASN A 61 2.95 -13.19 9.17
CA ASN A 61 3.71 -13.10 7.91
C ASN A 61 4.39 -14.43 7.53
N SER A 62 4.63 -15.33 8.47
CA SER A 62 5.26 -16.62 8.20
C SER A 62 4.26 -17.55 7.53
N GLU A 63 3.02 -17.56 8.01
CA GLU A 63 1.89 -18.27 7.40
C GLU A 63 1.58 -17.72 5.99
N LEU A 64 1.54 -16.39 5.83
CA LEU A 64 1.39 -15.76 4.52
C LEU A 64 2.46 -16.24 3.53
N ARG A 65 3.73 -16.24 3.96
CA ARG A 65 4.85 -16.70 3.14
C ARG A 65 4.72 -18.19 2.80
N ALA A 66 4.32 -19.02 3.77
CA ALA A 66 4.13 -20.44 3.55
C ALA A 66 3.05 -20.70 2.49
N LEU A 67 1.91 -20.00 2.58
CA LEU A 67 0.83 -20.09 1.59
C LEU A 67 1.31 -19.68 0.19
N LEU A 68 2.03 -18.56 0.08
CA LEU A 68 2.58 -18.09 -1.20
C LEU A 68 3.60 -19.08 -1.79
N ILE A 69 4.42 -19.74 -0.96
CA ILE A 69 5.41 -20.74 -1.41
C ILE A 69 4.73 -22.04 -1.87
N GLN A 70 3.63 -22.44 -1.23
CA GLN A 70 2.88 -23.64 -1.59
C GLN A 70 2.11 -23.51 -2.92
N THR A 71 1.87 -22.28 -3.39
CA THR A 71 1.18 -22.08 -4.68
C THR A 71 1.99 -22.61 -5.85
N THR A 72 1.27 -23.17 -6.83
CA THR A 72 1.89 -23.75 -8.03
C THR A 72 2.15 -22.67 -9.09
N SER A 73 3.14 -22.90 -9.95
CA SER A 73 3.32 -22.08 -11.16
C SER A 73 2.09 -22.17 -12.05
N ARG A 74 1.79 -21.10 -12.82
CA ARG A 74 0.57 -20.97 -13.64
C ARG A 74 -0.71 -20.93 -12.79
N SER A 75 -0.70 -20.06 -11.80
CA SER A 75 -1.85 -19.79 -10.94
C SER A 75 -2.14 -18.29 -10.83
N ILE A 76 -3.36 -17.98 -10.42
CA ILE A 76 -3.83 -16.65 -10.06
C ILE A 76 -4.15 -16.69 -8.57
N ILE A 77 -3.50 -15.82 -7.80
CA ILE A 77 -3.78 -15.64 -6.38
C ILE A 77 -4.66 -14.41 -6.27
N VAL A 78 -5.83 -14.59 -5.68
CA VAL A 78 -6.82 -13.54 -5.43
C VAL A 78 -6.68 -13.12 -3.98
N ILE A 79 -6.60 -11.81 -3.76
CA ILE A 79 -6.58 -11.21 -2.43
C ILE A 79 -7.74 -10.23 -2.41
N GLU A 80 -8.82 -10.56 -1.71
CA GLU A 80 -10.00 -9.70 -1.56
C GLU A 80 -9.88 -8.84 -0.29
N ASP A 81 -10.69 -7.78 -0.22
CA ASP A 81 -10.91 -6.95 0.98
C ASP A 81 -9.65 -6.33 1.63
N ILE A 82 -8.65 -5.95 0.82
CA ILE A 82 -7.40 -5.31 1.28
C ILE A 82 -7.60 -3.94 1.94
N ASP A 83 -8.76 -3.32 1.73
CA ASP A 83 -9.14 -1.98 2.17
C ASP A 83 -10.10 -1.98 3.37
N CYS A 84 -10.68 -3.13 3.73
CA CYS A 84 -11.69 -3.23 4.79
C CYS A 84 -11.20 -2.93 6.22
N SER A 85 -9.89 -2.92 6.48
CA SER A 85 -9.32 -2.61 7.80
C SER A 85 -8.98 -1.13 8.01
N ILE A 86 -8.84 -0.35 6.94
CA ILE A 86 -8.27 1.00 7.01
C ILE A 86 -9.30 2.02 7.53
N ASP A 87 -10.59 1.76 7.34
CA ASP A 87 -11.65 2.71 7.68
C ASP A 87 -12.04 2.75 9.16
N LEU A 88 -11.74 1.71 9.95
CA LEU A 88 -12.12 1.65 11.37
C LEU A 88 -11.12 2.36 12.30
N ASP A 89 -9.82 2.30 12.01
CA ASP A 89 -8.80 2.91 12.89
C ASP A 89 -8.54 4.39 12.57
N LEU A 90 -8.66 4.81 11.29
CA LEU A 90 -8.37 6.20 10.90
C LEU A 90 -9.53 7.19 11.12
N THR A 91 -10.77 6.69 11.23
CA THR A 91 -11.93 7.54 11.52
C THR A 91 -12.10 7.81 13.02
N ALA A 92 -11.66 6.89 13.89
CA ALA A 92 -11.66 7.07 15.34
C ALA A 92 -10.73 8.23 15.77
N ASP A 93 -9.53 8.31 15.20
CA ASP A 93 -8.57 9.38 15.55
C ASP A 93 -8.99 10.76 15.01
N ARG A 94 -9.70 10.82 13.87
CA ARG A 94 -10.19 12.10 13.32
C ARG A 94 -11.35 12.70 14.11
N LEU A 95 -12.14 11.88 14.80
CA LEU A 95 -13.22 12.36 15.66
C LEU A 95 -12.73 12.89 17.00
N GLN A 96 -11.59 12.39 17.52
CA GLN A 96 -11.01 12.90 18.77
C GLN A 96 -10.32 14.25 18.63
N LEU A 97 -9.87 14.63 17.43
CA LEU A 97 -9.27 15.96 17.21
C LEU A 97 -10.30 17.09 17.11
N LYS A 98 -11.59 16.77 16.94
CA LYS A 98 -12.66 17.77 16.73
C LYS A 98 -13.46 18.08 17.99
N SER A 99 -13.28 17.32 19.08
CA SER A 99 -13.98 17.55 20.35
C SER A 99 -13.28 18.56 21.29
N SER A 100 -12.06 19.02 20.97
CA SER A 100 -11.28 19.93 21.82
C SER A 100 -11.31 21.41 21.42
N SER A 101 -12.11 21.82 20.42
CA SER A 101 -12.07 23.19 19.87
C SER A 101 -13.39 23.98 19.88
N SER A 102 -14.36 23.65 20.76
CA SER A 102 -15.56 24.48 20.92
C SER A 102 -15.97 24.74 22.38
N SER A 103 -15.91 26.03 22.76
CA SER A 103 -16.41 26.74 23.97
C SER A 103 -15.52 26.63 25.24
N SER A 104 -15.14 27.70 25.95
CA SER A 104 -15.75 29.03 26.12
C SER A 104 -14.75 30.10 26.60
N SER A 105 -14.96 31.35 26.15
CA SER A 105 -14.26 32.57 26.55
C SER A 105 -14.80 33.17 27.85
N SER A 106 -13.95 33.59 28.82
CA SER A 106 -13.95 34.94 29.46
C SER A 106 -13.09 35.07 30.75
N LYS A 107 -12.07 35.94 30.65
CA LYS A 107 -11.47 36.94 31.59
C LYS A 107 -11.14 36.59 33.06
N LYS A 108 -9.84 36.70 33.43
CA LYS A 108 -9.34 37.57 34.55
C LYS A 108 -7.80 37.81 34.54
N THR A 109 -7.44 39.09 34.35
CA THR A 109 -6.34 39.92 34.93
C THR A 109 -4.85 39.50 35.05
N THR A 110 -4.00 40.42 34.57
CA THR A 110 -2.72 40.96 35.12
C THR A 110 -1.44 40.11 35.13
N ASN A 111 -0.54 40.37 34.17
CA ASN A 111 0.72 41.13 34.30
C ASN A 111 1.77 40.64 33.29
N MET A 112 2.30 41.56 32.48
CA MET A 112 3.49 41.35 31.62
C MET A 112 4.77 41.64 32.42
N PRO A 113 5.92 41.05 32.03
CA PRO A 113 6.91 41.85 31.28
C PRO A 113 7.37 41.19 29.96
N PRO A 114 8.09 41.94 29.09
CA PRO A 114 8.25 41.64 27.65
C PRO A 114 9.37 40.63 27.34
N PRO A 115 9.41 40.05 26.11
CA PRO A 115 10.43 39.08 25.72
C PRO A 115 11.80 39.73 25.48
N SER A 116 12.84 39.11 26.05
CA SER A 116 14.23 39.40 25.74
C SER A 116 14.59 38.89 24.34
N LYS A 117 15.16 39.77 23.53
CA LYS A 117 15.81 39.44 22.26
C LYS A 117 17.11 38.69 22.53
N THR A 118 17.31 37.54 21.89
CA THR A 118 18.66 37.08 21.55
C THR A 118 18.70 36.42 20.18
N ARG A 119 19.39 37.09 19.26
CA ARG A 119 19.98 36.55 18.04
C ARG A 119 20.90 35.38 18.41
N SER A 120 20.95 34.32 17.61
CA SER A 120 22.16 33.99 16.81
C SER A 120 22.11 32.58 16.20
N GLY A 121 22.57 32.52 14.94
CA GLY A 121 23.18 31.35 14.29
C GLY A 121 22.21 30.25 13.83
N GLY A 122 22.05 29.91 12.55
CA GLY A 122 22.94 30.05 11.43
C GLY A 122 23.76 28.77 11.23
N ARG A 123 23.29 27.84 10.39
CA ARG A 123 24.00 27.38 9.18
C ARG A 123 23.26 26.23 8.49
N ARG A 124 23.01 26.46 7.20
CA ARG A 124 22.79 25.46 6.15
C ARG A 124 24.13 24.80 5.79
N ALA A 125 24.11 23.51 5.50
CA ALA A 125 24.96 22.80 4.52
C ALA A 125 24.24 21.46 4.27
N ARG A 126 23.66 21.14 3.11
CA ARG A 126 24.09 21.13 1.68
C ARG A 126 25.18 20.10 1.38
N ALA A 127 24.68 18.98 0.87
CA ALA A 127 25.06 18.20 -0.30
C ALA A 127 26.42 17.48 -0.35
N GLU A 128 26.26 16.24 -0.79
CA GLU A 128 27.23 15.21 -1.06
C GLU A 128 28.28 15.59 -2.10
N GLU A 129 29.41 14.95 -1.90
CA GLU A 129 30.63 14.91 -2.68
C GLU A 129 30.49 13.83 -3.77
N GLU A 130 30.58 14.22 -5.04
CA GLU A 130 31.17 13.34 -6.07
C GLU A 130 31.48 14.14 -7.35
N LYS A 131 32.76 14.30 -7.67
CA LYS A 131 33.24 14.14 -9.06
C LYS A 131 34.76 14.09 -9.22
N ALA A 132 35.13 13.33 -10.26
CA ALA A 132 36.42 13.16 -10.98
C ALA A 132 37.25 11.98 -10.44
N GLY A 133 37.49 10.89 -11.19
CA GLY A 133 37.91 10.83 -12.61
C GLY A 133 39.33 11.38 -12.71
N GLY A 134 40.36 10.58 -12.92
CA GLY A 134 40.66 9.91 -14.20
C GLY A 134 41.96 10.52 -14.73
#